data_AF-A0A3D2FCS9-F1
#
_entry.id   AF-A0A3D2FCS9-F1
#
_cell.length_a   1.000
_cell.length_b   1.000
_cell.length_c   1.000
_cell.angle_alpha   90.00
_cell.angle_beta   90.00
_cell.angle_gamma   90.00
#
_symmetry.space_group_name_H-M   'P 1'
#
loop_
_entity.id
_entity.type
_entity.pdbx_description
1 polymer ?
#
loop_
_entity_poly.entity_id
_entity_poly.type
_entity_poly.pdbx_seq_one_letter_code
_entity_poly.pdbx_strand_id
1 'polypeptide(L)'
;MTRHLITSAIPYINGIKHLGNLIGSQLPADLFARYQRGRGREVLFLCATDEHGTPAELAAKKAGKPVDEFCAEMHEVQARIAEGFRLSFDHFGRSSSPQNHALTQHFAGKLQENGLIREVSEEQVYSHADGRFLPDRYIEGTCPNCAYNKARGDQCENCTKQL
;
A
#
# COMPACT_ATOMS: atom_id res chain seq x y z
N MET A 1 0.52 -33.85 4.54
CA MET A 1 1.19 -32.79 5.32
C MET A 1 0.52 -31.47 5.01
N THR A 2 0.22 -30.66 6.01
CA THR A 2 -0.43 -29.35 5.82
C THR A 2 0.59 -28.31 5.34
N ARG A 3 0.25 -27.59 4.26
CA ARG A 3 1.06 -26.49 3.71
C ARG A 3 0.46 -25.16 4.17
N HIS A 4 1.31 -24.22 4.57
CA HIS A 4 0.90 -22.89 5.04
C HIS A 4 1.39 -21.81 4.09
N LEU A 5 0.46 -21.08 3.48
CA LEU A 5 0.73 -19.78 2.87
C LEU A 5 0.46 -18.72 3.94
N ILE A 6 1.50 -17.97 4.32
CA ILE A 6 1.43 -16.91 5.31
C ILE A 6 1.77 -15.59 4.60
N THR A 7 0.95 -14.57 4.81
CA THR A 7 1.21 -13.22 4.31
C THR A 7 1.12 -12.24 5.44
N SER A 8 1.98 -11.23 5.43
CA SER A 8 1.76 -10.01 6.23
C SER A 8 1.23 -8.90 5.33
N ALA A 9 0.54 -7.93 5.94
CA ALA A 9 0.10 -6.74 5.21
C ALA A 9 1.30 -6.03 4.57
N ILE A 10 1.16 -5.68 3.29
CA ILE A 10 2.20 -5.02 2.50
C ILE A 10 2.36 -3.56 2.96
N PRO A 11 3.53 -3.13 3.49
CA PRO A 11 3.71 -1.75 3.90
C PRO A 11 3.69 -0.79 2.71
N TYR A 12 2.90 0.29 2.84
CA TYR A 12 2.92 1.43 1.91
C TYR A 12 4.32 2.03 1.82
N ILE A 13 4.79 2.30 0.60
CA ILE A 13 6.17 2.70 0.31
C ILE A 13 6.51 4.15 0.64
N ASN A 14 5.49 4.96 0.94
CA ASN A 14 5.55 6.41 1.13
C ASN A 14 6.43 6.93 2.29
N GLY A 15 7.17 6.05 2.98
CA GLY A 15 8.09 6.43 4.06
C GLY A 15 8.61 5.23 4.84
N ILE A 16 9.50 5.49 5.80
CA ILE A 16 10.04 4.48 6.71
C ILE A 16 8.94 4.02 7.68
N LYS A 17 8.84 2.72 7.93
CA LYS A 17 7.83 2.16 8.85
C LYS A 17 8.30 2.23 10.29
N HIS A 18 7.37 2.47 11.22
CA HIS A 18 7.65 2.52 12.66
C HIS A 18 7.35 1.17 13.34
N LEU A 19 7.73 1.02 14.61
CA LEU A 19 7.54 -0.23 15.38
C LEU A 19 6.08 -0.71 15.43
N GLY A 20 5.11 0.21 15.41
CA GLY A 20 3.69 -0.13 15.28
C GLY A 20 3.35 -0.94 14.01
N ASN A 21 3.98 -0.65 12.87
CA ASN A 21 3.75 -1.42 11.64
C ASN A 21 4.35 -2.82 11.75
N LEU A 22 5.52 -2.93 12.40
CA LEU A 22 6.21 -4.20 12.63
C LEU A 22 5.37 -5.11 13.53
N ILE A 23 4.97 -4.65 14.71
CA ILE A 23 4.22 -5.46 15.69
C ILE A 23 2.79 -5.73 15.24
N GLY A 24 2.19 -4.86 14.42
CA GLY A 24 0.81 -5.02 13.97
C GLY A 24 0.61 -6.03 12.84
N SER A 25 1.69 -6.49 12.18
CA SER A 25 1.57 -7.32 10.99
C SER A 25 2.77 -8.26 10.79
N GLN A 26 3.96 -7.70 10.53
CA GLN A 26 5.09 -8.48 10.06
C GLN A 26 5.69 -9.39 11.14
N LEU A 27 5.82 -8.92 12.38
CA LEU A 27 6.44 -9.67 13.46
C LEU A 27 5.56 -10.83 13.97
N PRO A 28 4.25 -10.68 14.20
CA PRO A 28 3.39 -11.81 14.54
C PRO A 28 3.34 -12.87 13.42
N ALA A 29 3.33 -12.44 12.16
CA ALA A 29 3.37 -13.36 11.01
C ALA A 29 4.69 -14.14 10.96
N ASP A 30 5.83 -13.48 11.24
CA ASP A 30 7.14 -14.12 11.33
C ASP A 30 7.21 -15.15 12.46
N LEU A 31 6.72 -14.80 13.65
CA LEU A 31 6.64 -15.72 14.79
C LEU A 31 5.84 -16.98 14.41
N PHE A 32 4.68 -16.79 13.78
CA PHE A 32 3.85 -17.91 13.34
C PHE A 32 4.56 -18.75 12.27
N ALA A 33 5.16 -18.13 11.26
CA ALA A 33 5.91 -18.85 10.22
C ALA A 33 7.03 -19.70 10.82
N ARG A 34 7.81 -19.16 11.75
CA ARG A 34 8.87 -19.89 12.46
C ARG A 34 8.32 -21.03 13.29
N TYR A 35 7.23 -20.81 14.02
CA TYR A 35 6.55 -21.87 14.77
C TYR A 35 6.13 -23.02 13.84
N GLN A 36 5.48 -22.71 12.72
CA GLN A 36 5.03 -23.72 11.75
C GLN A 36 6.20 -24.51 11.15
N ARG A 37 7.29 -23.83 10.74
CA ARG A 37 8.52 -24.49 10.27
C ARG A 37 9.13 -25.39 11.36
N GLY A 38 9.20 -24.93 12.60
CA GLY A 38 9.69 -25.71 13.74
C GLY A 38 8.82 -26.93 14.09
N ARG A 39 7.55 -26.94 13.68
CA ARG A 39 6.65 -28.11 13.78
C ARG A 39 6.78 -29.07 12.59
N GLY A 40 7.74 -28.86 11.70
CA GLY A 40 7.94 -29.68 10.50
C GLY A 40 6.90 -29.45 9.41
N ARG A 41 6.18 -28.32 9.43
CA ARG A 41 5.19 -27.96 8.41
C ARG A 41 5.86 -27.24 7.25
N GLU A 42 5.35 -27.44 6.04
CA GLU A 42 5.78 -26.68 4.88
C GLU A 42 5.17 -25.27 4.92
N VAL A 43 5.99 -24.25 4.78
CA VAL A 43 5.61 -22.84 4.94
C VAL A 43 6.15 -22.03 3.77
N LEU A 44 5.29 -21.19 3.19
CA LEU A 44 5.65 -20.09 2.31
C LEU A 44 5.17 -18.78 2.96
N PHE A 45 6.10 -17.98 3.47
CA PHE A 45 5.86 -16.71 4.12
C PHE A 45 6.29 -15.55 3.22
N LEU A 46 5.32 -14.75 2.77
CA LEU A 46 5.52 -13.70 1.77
C LEU A 46 5.09 -12.33 2.28
N CYS A 47 5.77 -11.30 1.79
CA CYS A 47 5.32 -9.91 1.89
C CYS A 47 5.83 -9.14 0.67
N ALA A 48 5.48 -7.87 0.56
CA ALA A 48 5.91 -6.99 -0.52
C ALA A 48 5.75 -5.53 -0.09
N THR A 49 6.31 -4.60 -0.86
CA THR A 49 6.00 -3.18 -0.76
C THR A 49 4.77 -2.79 -1.59
N ASP A 50 3.89 -1.99 -1.01
CA ASP A 50 2.77 -1.37 -1.73
C ASP A 50 3.21 -0.02 -2.30
N GLU A 51 3.27 0.06 -3.63
CA GLU A 51 4.00 1.10 -4.37
C GLU A 51 3.09 1.99 -5.22
N HIS A 52 1.78 1.78 -5.17
CA HIS A 52 0.82 2.50 -6.00
C HIS A 52 0.06 3.57 -5.22
N GLY A 53 -0.57 4.48 -5.96
CA GLY A 53 -1.50 5.47 -5.44
C GLY A 53 -0.87 6.81 -5.03
N THR A 54 -1.76 7.77 -4.75
CA THR A 54 -1.42 9.16 -4.41
C THR A 54 -0.36 9.33 -3.30
N PRO A 55 -0.33 8.51 -2.22
CA PRO A 55 0.71 8.66 -1.20
C PRO A 55 2.14 8.44 -1.73
N ALA A 56 2.33 7.53 -2.69
CA ALA A 56 3.63 7.31 -3.32
C ALA A 56 4.04 8.50 -4.18
N GLU A 57 3.11 9.02 -5.01
CA GLU A 57 3.33 10.22 -5.83
C GLU A 57 3.71 11.45 -4.98
N LEU A 58 2.98 11.69 -3.89
CA LEU A 58 3.24 12.81 -2.98
C LEU A 58 4.61 12.68 -2.30
N ALA A 59 4.97 11.47 -1.86
CA ALA A 59 6.27 11.22 -1.22
C ALA A 59 7.43 11.38 -2.21
N ALA A 60 7.29 10.85 -3.43
CA ALA A 60 8.27 11.01 -4.50
C ALA A 60 8.45 12.49 -4.89
N LYS A 61 7.34 13.23 -5.06
CA LYS A 61 7.36 14.68 -5.33
C LYS A 61 8.08 15.45 -4.21
N LYS A 62 7.80 15.12 -2.95
CA LYS A 62 8.48 15.74 -1.79
C LYS A 62 9.97 15.42 -1.75
N ALA A 63 10.37 14.23 -2.20
CA ALA A 63 11.76 13.81 -2.31
C ALA A 63 12.46 14.36 -3.58
N GLY A 64 11.72 15.00 -4.50
CA GLY A 64 12.26 15.47 -5.77
C GLY A 64 12.67 14.36 -6.72
N LYS A 65 12.03 13.18 -6.63
CA LYS A 65 12.38 11.97 -7.41
C LYS A 65 11.22 11.52 -8.30
N PRO A 66 11.51 10.86 -9.44
CA PRO A 66 10.55 10.02 -10.14
C PRO A 66 9.94 8.97 -9.20
N VAL A 67 8.67 8.61 -9.43
CA VAL A 67 7.92 7.71 -8.52
C VAL A 67 8.51 6.31 -8.52
N ASP A 68 8.89 5.79 -9.68
CA ASP A 68 9.52 4.49 -9.85
C ASP A 68 10.88 4.40 -9.15
N GLU A 69 11.72 5.43 -9.28
CA GLU A 69 13.01 5.54 -8.58
C GLU A 69 12.81 5.62 -7.06
N PHE A 70 11.87 6.46 -6.60
CA PHE A 70 11.54 6.57 -5.18
C PHE A 70 11.07 5.23 -4.60
N CYS A 71 10.16 4.54 -5.29
CA CYS A 71 9.64 3.26 -4.86
C CYS A 71 10.73 2.18 -4.82
N ALA A 72 11.61 2.14 -5.82
CA ALA A 72 12.73 1.21 -5.86
C ALA A 72 13.70 1.43 -4.68
N GLU A 73 14.10 2.67 -4.41
CA GLU A 73 14.98 3.00 -3.29
C GLU A 73 14.34 2.65 -1.94
N MET A 74 13.08 3.02 -1.75
CA MET A 74 12.38 2.76 -0.51
C MET A 74 12.10 1.27 -0.32
N HIS A 75 11.95 0.48 -1.39
CA HIS A 75 11.86 -0.98 -1.29
C HIS A 75 13.13 -1.57 -0.69
N GLU A 76 14.29 -1.13 -1.19
CA GLU A 76 15.60 -1.55 -0.66
C GLU A 76 15.78 -1.15 0.81
N VAL A 77 15.31 0.04 1.20
CA VAL A 77 15.32 0.47 2.61
C VAL A 77 14.48 -0.46 3.47
N GLN A 78 13.25 -0.79 3.05
CA GLN A 78 12.36 -1.67 3.80
C GLN A 78 12.89 -3.10 3.88
N ALA A 79 13.48 -3.61 2.79
CA ALA A 79 14.12 -4.93 2.76
C ALA A 79 15.27 -5.01 3.78
N ARG A 80 16.14 -4.00 3.82
CA ARG A 80 17.23 -3.91 4.83
C ARG A 80 16.71 -3.83 6.26
N ILE A 81 15.62 -3.10 6.50
CA ILE A 81 14.99 -3.03 7.82
C ILE A 81 14.44 -4.42 8.21
N ALA A 82 13.74 -5.09 7.31
CA ALA A 82 13.21 -6.44 7.54
C ALA A 82 14.34 -7.44 7.86
N GLU A 83 15.46 -7.37 7.13
CA GLU A 83 16.66 -8.15 7.40
C GLU A 83 17.27 -7.82 8.77
N GLY A 84 17.36 -6.53 9.12
CA GLY A 84 17.85 -6.09 10.43
C GLY A 84 17.02 -6.61 11.61
N PHE A 85 15.70 -6.70 11.44
CA PHE A 85 14.77 -7.35 12.38
C PHE A 85 14.73 -8.88 12.26
N ARG A 86 15.49 -9.45 11.31
CA ARG A 86 15.57 -10.89 11.03
C ARG A 86 14.22 -11.50 10.68
N LEU A 87 13.38 -10.78 9.94
CA LEU A 87 12.13 -11.35 9.43
C LEU A 87 12.45 -12.45 8.42
N SER A 88 11.77 -13.59 8.53
CA SER A 88 12.03 -14.82 7.76
C SER A 88 11.12 -14.98 6.55
N PHE A 89 10.93 -13.90 5.79
CA PHE A 89 10.24 -13.97 4.50
C PHE A 89 10.97 -14.92 3.55
N ASP A 90 10.23 -15.82 2.91
CA ASP A 90 10.75 -16.64 1.82
C ASP A 90 10.89 -15.81 0.53
N HIS A 91 10.04 -14.79 0.37
CA HIS A 91 10.18 -13.78 -0.67
C HIS A 91 9.53 -12.45 -0.24
N PHE A 92 10.25 -11.35 -0.50
CA PHE A 92 9.82 -9.98 -0.26
C PHE A 92 9.72 -9.25 -1.61
N GLY A 93 8.50 -9.13 -2.13
CA GLY A 93 8.25 -8.66 -3.49
C GLY A 93 7.89 -7.17 -3.59
N ARG A 94 7.36 -6.80 -4.75
CA ARG A 94 6.91 -5.43 -5.08
C ARG A 94 5.58 -5.49 -5.82
N SER A 95 4.63 -4.65 -5.42
CA SER A 95 3.33 -4.51 -6.11
C SER A 95 3.45 -3.86 -7.50
N SER A 96 4.55 -3.19 -7.79
CA SER A 96 4.89 -2.62 -9.12
C SER A 96 5.51 -3.65 -10.09
N SER A 97 5.64 -4.92 -9.69
CA SER A 97 6.22 -5.96 -10.53
C SER A 97 5.40 -6.25 -11.80
N PRO A 98 6.05 -6.64 -12.93
CA PRO A 98 5.35 -7.03 -14.16
C PRO A 98 4.34 -8.16 -13.95
N GLN A 99 4.64 -9.11 -13.04
CA GLN A 99 3.78 -10.24 -12.71
C GLN A 99 2.49 -9.76 -12.03
N ASN A 100 2.59 -8.83 -11.07
CA ASN A 100 1.42 -8.28 -10.40
C ASN A 100 0.57 -7.44 -11.38
N HIS A 101 1.21 -6.71 -12.29
CA HIS A 101 0.50 -5.99 -13.36
C HIS A 101 -0.32 -6.97 -14.22
N ALA A 102 0.30 -8.03 -14.72
CA ALA A 102 -0.36 -9.02 -15.56
C ALA A 102 -1.53 -9.71 -14.85
N LEU A 103 -1.33 -10.11 -13.58
CA LEU A 103 -2.38 -10.73 -12.78
C LEU A 103 -3.53 -9.77 -12.47
N THR A 104 -3.24 -8.51 -12.15
CA THR A 104 -4.27 -7.49 -11.88
C THR A 104 -5.15 -7.26 -13.11
N GLN A 105 -4.54 -7.12 -14.30
CA GLN A 105 -5.27 -7.00 -15.57
C GLN A 105 -6.10 -8.25 -15.87
N HIS A 106 -5.55 -9.44 -15.61
CA HIS A 106 -6.29 -10.68 -15.76
C HIS A 106 -7.54 -10.73 -14.87
N PHE A 107 -7.41 -10.40 -13.58
CA PHE A 107 -8.55 -10.38 -12.66
C PHE A 107 -9.58 -9.33 -13.03
N ALA A 108 -9.16 -8.12 -13.40
CA ALA A 108 -10.07 -7.08 -13.88
C ALA A 108 -10.86 -7.54 -15.12
N GLY A 109 -10.17 -8.15 -16.10
CA GLY A 109 -10.82 -8.74 -17.28
C GLY A 109 -11.84 -9.82 -16.91
N LYS A 110 -11.51 -10.72 -15.96
CA LYS A 110 -12.47 -11.74 -15.49
C LYS A 110 -13.67 -11.16 -14.78
N LEU A 111 -13.49 -10.13 -13.96
CA LEU A 111 -14.62 -9.43 -13.32
C LEU A 111 -15.52 -8.77 -14.37
N GLN A 112 -14.94 -8.16 -15.41
CA GLN A 112 -15.71 -7.57 -16.51
C GLN A 112 -16.47 -8.63 -17.32
N GLU A 113 -15.83 -9.72 -17.71
CA GLU A 113 -16.45 -10.84 -18.44
C GLU A 113 -17.65 -11.44 -17.69
N ASN A 114 -17.62 -11.43 -16.35
CA ASN A 114 -18.70 -11.93 -15.51
C ASN A 114 -19.77 -10.87 -15.16
N GLY A 115 -19.70 -9.67 -15.74
CA GLY A 115 -20.66 -8.58 -15.47
C GLY A 115 -20.55 -8.00 -14.05
N LEU A 116 -19.40 -8.17 -13.39
CA LEU A 116 -19.15 -7.70 -12.02
C LEU A 116 -18.50 -6.30 -11.98
N ILE A 117 -18.24 -5.71 -13.14
CA ILE A 117 -17.79 -4.32 -13.29
C ILE A 117 -18.88 -3.55 -14.02
N ARG A 118 -19.23 -2.38 -13.47
CA ARG A 118 -20.11 -1.41 -14.14
C ARG A 118 -19.35 -0.10 -14.33
N GLU A 119 -19.55 0.52 -15.48
CA GLU A 119 -19.09 1.88 -15.72
C GLU A 119 -20.14 2.87 -15.20
N VAL A 120 -19.68 3.92 -14.54
CA VAL A 120 -20.52 4.99 -14.02
C VAL A 120 -19.87 6.33 -14.36
N SER A 121 -20.70 7.34 -14.60
CA SER A 121 -20.23 8.73 -14.72
C SER A 121 -20.45 9.42 -13.39
N GLU A 122 -19.40 10.05 -12.88
CA GLU A 122 -19.41 10.77 -11.61
C GLU A 122 -18.78 12.15 -11.78
N GLU A 123 -19.26 13.12 -11.02
CA GLU A 123 -18.64 14.45 -10.94
C GLU A 123 -17.42 14.38 -10.03
N GLN A 124 -16.27 14.83 -10.54
CA GLN A 124 -15.00 14.81 -9.82
C GLN A 124 -14.33 16.18 -9.88
N VAL A 125 -13.55 16.49 -8.85
CA VAL A 125 -12.80 17.75 -8.79
C VAL A 125 -11.65 17.72 -9.79
N TYR A 126 -11.53 18.77 -10.61
CA TYR A 126 -10.48 18.91 -11.63
C TYR A 126 -9.65 20.16 -11.37
N SER A 127 -8.32 20.02 -11.38
CA SER A 127 -7.39 21.15 -11.30
C SER A 127 -7.02 21.60 -12.72
N HIS A 128 -7.47 22.80 -13.11
CA HIS A 128 -7.05 23.42 -14.37
C HIS A 128 -5.56 23.77 -14.41
N ALA A 129 -4.96 24.07 -13.25
CA ALA A 129 -3.54 24.40 -13.16
C ALA A 129 -2.64 23.16 -13.31
N ASP A 130 -3.06 22.02 -12.74
CA ASP A 130 -2.30 20.76 -12.83
C ASP A 130 -2.72 19.88 -14.02
N GLY A 131 -3.80 20.23 -14.72
CA GLY A 131 -4.31 19.50 -15.88
C GLY A 131 -4.83 18.09 -15.56
N ARG A 132 -5.32 17.84 -14.34
CA ARG A 132 -5.75 16.50 -13.89
C ARG A 132 -6.90 16.52 -12.90
N PHE A 133 -7.61 15.39 -12.79
CA PHE A 133 -8.52 15.12 -11.68
C PHE A 133 -7.75 15.03 -10.38
N LEU A 134 -8.37 15.50 -9.29
CA LEU A 134 -7.80 15.49 -7.95
C LEU A 134 -8.42 14.36 -7.14
N PRO A 135 -7.66 13.29 -6.85
CA PRO A 135 -8.01 12.37 -5.77
C PRO A 135 -8.20 13.12 -4.45
N ASP A 136 -9.04 12.60 -3.56
CA ASP A 136 -9.41 13.21 -2.27
C ASP A 136 -8.22 13.78 -1.47
N ARG A 137 -7.08 13.09 -1.52
CA ARG A 137 -5.85 13.50 -0.81
C ARG A 137 -5.15 14.75 -1.38
N TYR A 138 -5.51 15.19 -2.58
CA TYR A 138 -5.05 16.45 -3.16
C TYR A 138 -6.02 17.61 -2.91
N ILE A 139 -7.20 17.34 -2.37
CA ILE A 139 -8.20 18.35 -2.07
C ILE A 139 -7.96 18.80 -0.63
N GLU A 140 -7.68 20.09 -0.45
CA GLU A 140 -7.59 20.72 0.86
C GLU A 140 -8.66 21.79 1.00
N GLY A 141 -9.26 21.90 2.19
CA GLY A 141 -10.30 22.88 2.44
C GLY A 141 -10.73 22.99 3.90
N THR A 142 -11.82 23.70 4.11
CA THR A 142 -12.41 23.86 5.44
C THR A 142 -13.37 22.72 5.74
N CYS A 143 -13.13 22.01 6.85
CA CYS A 143 -13.97 20.92 7.31
C CYS A 143 -15.41 21.42 7.55
N PRO A 144 -16.43 20.84 6.90
CA PRO A 144 -17.82 21.25 7.09
C PRO A 144 -18.36 20.89 8.48
N ASN A 145 -17.68 20.02 9.24
CA ASN A 145 -18.12 19.57 10.55
C ASN A 145 -17.54 20.38 11.72
N CYS A 146 -16.28 20.80 11.63
CA CYS A 146 -15.57 21.45 12.75
C CYS A 146 -14.81 22.72 12.37
N ALA A 147 -14.98 23.23 11.14
CA ALA A 147 -14.34 24.43 10.61
C ALA A 147 -12.79 24.40 10.56
N TYR A 148 -12.17 23.21 10.66
CA TYR A 148 -10.73 23.06 10.48
C TYR A 148 -10.33 23.39 9.03
N ASN A 149 -9.46 24.39 8.84
CA ASN A 149 -9.16 24.99 7.53
C ASN A 149 -8.17 24.22 6.64
N LYS A 150 -7.70 23.06 7.08
CA LYS A 150 -6.74 22.20 6.34
C LYS A 150 -7.21 20.75 6.28
N ALA A 151 -8.51 20.54 6.21
CA ALA A 151 -9.05 19.19 6.05
C ALA A 151 -8.74 18.66 4.65
N ARG A 152 -8.45 17.37 4.54
CA ARG A 152 -8.34 16.69 3.24
C ARG A 152 -9.72 16.29 2.74
N GLY A 153 -9.84 16.00 1.45
CA GLY A 153 -11.09 15.53 0.85
C GLY A 153 -11.60 14.21 1.43
N ASP A 154 -10.73 13.34 1.97
CA ASP A 154 -11.10 12.02 2.50
C ASP A 154 -11.40 12.04 4.00
N GLN A 155 -10.65 12.83 4.76
CA GLN A 155 -10.76 12.85 6.21
C GLN A 155 -10.28 14.18 6.82
N CYS A 156 -11.02 14.67 7.81
CA CYS A 156 -10.57 15.76 8.65
C CYS A 156 -9.62 15.26 9.74
N GLU A 157 -8.38 15.75 9.78
CA GLU A 157 -7.41 15.35 10.81
C GLU A 157 -7.76 15.84 12.22
N ASN A 158 -8.57 16.90 12.33
CA ASN A 158 -8.94 17.47 13.64
C ASN A 158 -10.07 16.68 14.32
N CYS A 159 -11.15 16.36 13.60
CA CYS A 159 -12.32 15.69 14.18
C CYS A 159 -12.50 14.24 13.72
N THR A 160 -11.52 13.71 12.98
CA THR A 160 -11.45 12.34 12.44
C THR A 160 -12.61 11.89 11.55
N LYS A 161 -13.56 12.77 11.25
CA LYS A 161 -14.70 12.51 10.37
C LYS A 161 -14.25 12.28 8.93
N GLN A 162 -14.81 11.25 8.31
CA GLN A 162 -14.72 11.02 6.87
C GLN A 162 -15.53 12.11 6.15
N LEU A 163 -14.92 12.74 5.15
CA LEU A 163 -15.51 13.85 4.40
C LEU A 163 -16.01 13.41 3.02
#